data_AF-Q4GZM8-F1
#
_entry.id   AF-Q4GZM8-F1
#
_cell.length_a   1.000
_cell.length_b   1.000
_cell.length_c   1.000
_cell.angle_alpha   90.00
_cell.angle_beta   90.00
_cell.angle_gamma   90.00
#
_symmetry.space_group_name_H-M   'P 1'
#
loop_
_entity.id
_entity.type
_entity.pdbx_description
1 polymer ?
#
loop_
_entity_poly.entity_id
_entity_poly.type
_entity_poly.pdbx_seq_one_letter_code
_entity_poly.pdbx_strand_id
1 'polypeptide(L)' 'DLSYNDLDGRLPVSIISVPHLKSLYFGCNPYMKDEDTTKLNSSLINTDYGRCKGKKPKFGQV' A
#
# COMPACT_ATOMS: atom_id res chain seq x y z
N ASP A 1 -8.25 3.22 -3.58
CA ASP A 1 -6.94 3.83 -3.28
C ASP A 1 -7.01 4.32 -1.85
N LEU A 2 -6.07 3.91 -1.01
CA LEU A 2 -5.96 4.27 0.41
C LEU A 2 -4.64 5.01 0.68
N SER A 3 -3.87 5.36 -0.35
CA SER A 3 -2.57 5.99 -0.19
C SER A 3 -2.66 7.42 0.36
N TYR A 4 -1.60 7.88 1.03
CA TYR A 4 -1.47 9.24 1.57
C TYR A 4 -2.53 9.62 2.62
N ASN A 5 -2.79 8.72 3.56
CA ASN A 5 -3.64 8.99 4.71
C ASN A 5 -2.85 8.80 6.02
N ASP A 6 -3.53 8.99 7.15
CA ASP A 6 -2.99 8.73 8.48
C ASP A 6 -3.53 7.43 9.07
N LEU A 7 -3.66 6.39 8.23
CA LEU A 7 -4.20 5.10 8.64
C LEU A 7 -3.18 4.35 9.51
N ASP A 8 -3.70 3.70 10.55
CA ASP A 8 -2.96 2.82 11.45
C ASP A 8 -3.52 1.40 11.37
N GLY A 9 -2.72 0.42 11.77
CA GLY A 9 -3.09 -0.99 11.83
C GLY A 9 -2.55 -1.80 10.67
N ARG A 10 -3.23 -2.90 10.36
CA ARG A 10 -2.80 -3.90 9.36
C ARG A 10 -3.88 -4.07 8.30
N LEU A 11 -3.46 -4.41 7.08
CA LEU A 11 -4.42 -4.89 6.08
C LEU A 11 -5.02 -6.22 6.53
N PRO A 12 -6.35 -6.35 6.54
CA PRO A 12 -6.98 -7.62 6.86
C PRO A 12 -6.74 -8.62 5.73
N VAL A 13 -6.49 -9.88 6.08
CA VAL A 13 -6.28 -10.96 5.09
C VAL A 13 -7.48 -11.11 4.15
N SER A 14 -8.69 -10.82 4.63
CA SER A 14 -9.92 -10.87 3.83
C SER A 14 -9.91 -9.95 2.60
N ILE A 15 -8.98 -8.99 2.51
CA ILE A 15 -8.87 -8.12 1.33
C ILE A 15 -8.57 -8.93 0.04
N ILE A 16 -7.90 -10.09 0.17
CA ILE A 16 -7.63 -11.01 -0.95
C ILE A 16 -8.89 -11.71 -1.46
N SER A 17 -9.94 -11.77 -0.63
CA SER A 17 -11.21 -12.42 -0.93
C SER A 17 -12.24 -11.46 -1.51
N VAL A 18 -11.92 -10.17 -1.66
CA VAL A 18 -12.85 -9.18 -2.20
C VAL A 18 -13.07 -9.48 -3.69
N PRO A 19 -14.30 -9.82 -4.09
CA PRO A 19 -14.58 -10.15 -5.49
C PRO A 19 -14.30 -8.93 -6.38
N HIS A 20 -13.63 -9.19 -7.50
CA HIS A 20 -13.24 -8.18 -8.50
C HIS A 20 -12.21 -7.12 -8.05
N LEU A 21 -11.64 -7.21 -6.85
CA LEU A 21 -10.56 -6.31 -6.46
C LEU A 21 -9.31 -6.62 -7.29
N LYS A 22 -8.91 -5.68 -8.16
CA LYS A 22 -7.74 -5.83 -9.06
C LYS A 22 -6.51 -5.10 -8.56
N SER A 23 -6.70 -3.98 -7.87
CA SER A 23 -5.63 -3.11 -7.42
C SER A 23 -5.94 -2.54 -6.05
N LEU A 24 -4.94 -2.49 -5.18
CA LEU A 24 -4.99 -1.88 -3.87
C LEU A 24 -3.69 -1.12 -3.59
N TYR A 25 -3.78 0.21 -3.57
CA TYR A 25 -2.69 1.09 -3.19
C TYR A 25 -2.92 1.60 -1.78
N PHE A 26 -1.93 1.47 -0.91
CA PHE A 26 -2.02 1.83 0.50
C PHE A 26 -0.72 2.42 1.05
N GLY A 27 0.25 2.74 0.20
CA GLY A 27 1.49 3.39 0.62
C GLY A 27 1.28 4.78 1.19
N CYS A 28 2.30 5.29 1.88
CA CYS A 28 2.22 6.57 2.59
C CYS A 28 1.11 6.62 3.67
N ASN A 29 1.03 5.57 4.49
CA ASN A 29 0.32 5.59 5.75
C ASN A 29 1.33 5.29 6.86
N PRO A 30 1.78 6.29 7.64
CA PRO A 30 2.99 6.21 8.46
C PRO A 30 2.89 5.19 9.61
N TYR A 31 1.68 4.90 10.07
CA TYR A 31 1.42 3.97 11.17
C TYR A 31 0.95 2.59 10.68
N MET A 32 0.70 2.46 9.39
CA MET A 32 0.23 1.22 8.80
C MET A 32 1.37 0.20 8.76
N LYS A 33 1.14 -0.95 9.39
CA LYS A 33 2.14 -2.00 9.55
C LYS A 33 2.24 -2.83 8.26
N ASP A 34 3.47 -3.03 7.82
CA ASP A 34 3.82 -3.74 6.57
C ASP A 34 3.73 -5.28 6.67
N GLU A 35 3.26 -5.79 7.82
CA GLU A 35 3.56 -7.14 8.33
C GLU A 35 2.85 -8.30 7.62
N ASP A 36 2.19 -8.07 6.48
CA ASP A 36 1.54 -9.12 5.68
C ASP A 36 1.53 -8.84 4.16
N THR A 37 2.42 -7.96 3.67
CA THR A 37 2.60 -7.76 2.21
C THR A 37 2.97 -9.04 1.46
N THR A 38 3.56 -10.02 2.15
CA THR A 38 3.87 -11.34 1.61
C THR A 38 2.64 -12.14 1.20
N LYS A 39 1.51 -11.99 1.89
CA LYS A 39 0.23 -12.62 1.48
C LYS A 39 -0.31 -11.96 0.21
N LEU A 40 -0.13 -10.65 0.08
CA LEU A 40 -0.49 -9.91 -1.12
C LEU A 40 0.39 -10.29 -2.32
N ASN A 41 1.66 -10.65 -2.11
CA ASN A 41 2.55 -11.18 -3.18
C ASN A 41 1.97 -12.43 -3.86
N SER A 42 1.26 -13.27 -3.11
CA SER A 42 0.61 -14.49 -3.64
C SER A 42 -0.76 -14.22 -4.27
N SER A 43 -1.31 -13.03 -4.07
CA SER A 43 -2.60 -12.63 -4.63
C SER A 43 -2.44 -12.04 -6.03
N LEU A 44 -3.52 -12.05 -6.82
CA LEU A 44 -3.57 -11.39 -8.13
C LEU A 44 -3.80 -9.85 -8.02
N ILE A 45 -3.77 -9.29 -6.81
CA ILE A 45 -4.03 -7.88 -6.56
C ILE A 45 -2.75 -7.08 -6.81
N ASN A 46 -2.81 -6.09 -7.69
CA ASN A 46 -1.73 -5.15 -7.91
C ASN A 46 -1.62 -4.17 -6.75
N THR A 47 -0.41 -3.94 -6.22
CA THR A 47 -0.21 -3.09 -5.05
C THR A 47 1.11 -2.32 -5.08
N ASP A 48 1.18 -1.22 -4.32
CA ASP A 48 2.41 -0.48 -4.03
C ASP A 48 3.19 -1.05 -2.82
N TYR A 49 2.70 -2.13 -2.21
CA TYR A 49 3.33 -2.80 -1.07
C TYR A 49 3.67 -1.83 0.06
N GLY A 50 2.76 -0.89 0.36
CA GLY A 50 2.98 0.11 1.41
C GLY A 50 4.04 1.16 1.08
N ARG A 51 4.69 1.09 -0.09
CA ARG A 51 5.75 2.04 -0.46
C ARG A 51 5.14 3.39 -0.82
N CYS A 52 5.64 4.43 -0.17
CA CYS A 52 5.51 5.76 -0.72
C CYS A 52 6.19 5.81 -2.09
N LYS A 53 5.44 6.15 -3.14
CA LYS A 53 6.07 6.61 -4.38
C LYS A 53 6.90 7.83 -4.00
N GLY A 54 8.22 7.66 -4.01
CA GLY A 54 9.15 8.70 -3.63
C GLY A 54 8.74 9.99 -4.32
N LYS A 55 8.70 11.10 -3.56
CA LYS A 55 8.53 12.42 -4.16
C LYS A 55 9.51 12.46 -5.33
N LYS A 56 9.04 12.73 -6.55
CA LYS A 56 9.95 13.03 -7.67
C LYS A 56 11.02 13.97 -7.12
N PRO A 57 12.33 13.72 -7.34
CA PRO A 57 13.36 14.62 -6.83
C PRO A 57 12.92 16.03 -7.19
N LYS A 58 12.74 16.88 -6.17
CA LYS A 58 12.50 18.30 -6.41
C LYS A 58 13.77 18.79 -7.09
N PHE A 59 13.72 18.98 -8.41
CA PHE A 59 14.77 19.72 -9.10
C PHE A 59 14.91 21.07 -8.39
N GLY A 60 16.05 21.30 -7.72
CA GLY A 60 16.37 22.57 -7.09
C GLY A 60 16.44 22.59 -5.56
N GLN A 61 17.02 21.59 -4.90
CA GLN A 61 17.58 21.81 -3.55
C GLN A 61 19.10 21.91 -3.68
N VAL A 62 19.57 23.17 -3.70
CA VAL A 62 20.96 23.59 -3.49
C VAL A 62 21.28 23.62 -2.01
#